data_AF-A0A069D047-F1
#
_entry.id   AF-A0A069D047-F1
#
_cell.length_a   1.000
_cell.length_b   1.000
_cell.length_c   1.000
_cell.angle_alpha   90.00
_cell.angle_beta   90.00
_cell.angle_gamma   90.00
#
_symmetry.space_group_name_H-M   'P 1'
#
loop_
_entity.id
_entity.type
_entity.pdbx_description
1 polymer ?
#
loop_
_entity_poly.entity_id
_entity_poly.type
_entity_poly.pdbx_seq_one_letter_code
_entity_poly.pdbx_strand_id
1 'polypeptide(L)'
;MTENGQPLTVTRELTEDPLYTITNDIPATVWINKFPASMMEEYLKNHIFVVKASKPDSNISVTVTDAFGKVYRETVARPKAFSTAMK
;
A
#
# COMPACT_ATOMS: atom_id res chain seq x y z
N MET A 1 -4.35 11.02 -7.39
CA MET A 1 -5.22 9.87 -7.70
C MET A 1 -6.55 10.40 -8.18
N THR A 2 -7.23 9.70 -9.10
CA THR A 2 -8.53 10.12 -9.63
C THR A 2 -9.54 8.97 -9.64
N GLU A 3 -10.81 9.31 -9.52
CA GLU A 3 -11.96 8.40 -9.65
C GLU A 3 -12.88 9.01 -10.71
N ASN A 4 -13.18 8.27 -11.79
CA ASN A 4 -14.00 8.74 -12.90
C ASN A 4 -13.54 10.11 -13.48
N GLY A 5 -12.22 10.34 -13.52
CA GLY A 5 -11.63 11.60 -13.97
C GLY A 5 -11.62 12.74 -12.94
N GLN A 6 -12.27 12.57 -11.79
CA GLN A 6 -12.28 13.57 -10.71
C GLN A 6 -11.12 13.33 -9.74
N PRO A 7 -10.42 14.39 -9.29
CA PRO A 7 -9.35 14.26 -8.31
C PRO A 7 -9.87 13.83 -6.94
N LEU A 8 -9.16 12.92 -6.30
CA LEU A 8 -9.39 12.53 -4.91
C LEU A 8 -8.40 13.22 -3.98
N THR A 9 -8.87 13.60 -2.79
CA THR A 9 -7.99 14.03 -1.69
C THR A 9 -7.17 12.85 -1.21
N VAL A 10 -5.85 12.94 -1.37
CA VAL A 10 -4.89 11.92 -0.95
C VAL A 10 -4.27 12.33 0.38
N THR A 11 -4.34 11.45 1.38
CA THR A 11 -3.58 11.57 2.63
C THR A 11 -2.43 10.57 2.61
N ARG A 12 -1.27 10.98 3.12
CA ARG A 12 -0.17 10.05 3.39
C ARG A 12 -0.26 9.65 4.84
N GLU A 13 -0.34 8.36 5.12
CA GLU A 13 -0.53 7.83 6.46
C GLU A 13 0.67 6.99 6.88
N LEU A 14 0.98 7.05 8.17
CA LEU A 14 1.95 6.19 8.83
C LEU A 14 1.17 4.99 9.38
N THR A 15 1.11 3.90 8.62
CA THR A 15 0.27 2.74 8.92
C THR A 15 0.92 1.44 8.47
N GLU A 16 0.36 0.30 8.86
CA GLU A 16 0.86 -1.01 8.46
C GLU A 16 0.79 -1.19 6.93
N ASP A 17 1.85 -1.77 6.35
CA ASP A 17 1.83 -2.26 4.98
C ASP A 17 1.61 -3.78 4.99
N PRO A 18 0.39 -4.26 4.63
CA PRO A 18 0.09 -5.68 4.69
C PRO A 18 0.97 -6.51 3.74
N LEU A 19 1.46 -5.93 2.63
CA LEU A 19 2.39 -6.61 1.72
C LEU A 19 3.75 -6.78 2.37
N TYR A 20 4.25 -5.77 3.08
CA TYR A 20 5.50 -5.86 3.83
C TYR A 20 5.41 -6.92 4.92
N THR A 21 4.32 -6.94 5.68
CA THR A 21 4.08 -7.93 6.75
C THR A 21 4.20 -9.36 6.21
N ILE A 22 3.54 -9.68 5.10
CA ILE A 22 3.57 -11.05 4.54
C ILE A 22 4.88 -11.43 3.85
N THR A 23 5.61 -10.46 3.29
CA THR A 23 6.82 -10.72 2.48
C THR A 23 8.12 -10.59 3.25
N ASN A 24 8.12 -9.87 4.37
CA ASN A 24 9.30 -9.62 5.20
C ASN A 24 9.11 -10.10 6.64
N ASP A 25 8.11 -9.57 7.34
CA ASP A 25 8.00 -9.79 8.79
C ASP A 25 7.68 -11.25 9.15
N ILE A 26 6.71 -11.88 8.47
CA ILE A 26 6.37 -13.29 8.70
C ILE A 26 7.55 -14.21 8.33
N PRO A 27 8.17 -14.12 7.14
CA PRO A 27 9.33 -14.94 6.79
C PRO A 27 10.54 -14.76 7.71
N ALA A 28 10.76 -13.55 8.26
CA ALA A 28 11.86 -13.28 9.18
C ALA A 28 11.64 -13.93 10.56
N THR A 29 10.38 -14.17 10.96
CA THR A 29 10.02 -14.60 12.31
C THR A 29 9.61 -16.08 12.40
N VAL A 30 9.33 -16.74 11.27
CA VAL A 30 8.86 -18.13 11.25
C VAL A 30 9.80 -19.10 11.97
N TRP A 31 11.11 -18.89 11.86
CA TRP A 31 12.15 -19.76 12.43
C TRP A 31 12.22 -19.71 13.96
N ILE A 32 11.81 -18.59 14.55
CA ILE A 32 11.81 -18.36 16.00
C ILE A 32 10.41 -18.54 16.62
N ASN A 33 9.40 -18.80 15.79
CA ASN A 33 7.99 -18.97 16.18
C ASN A 33 7.48 -17.87 17.14
N LYS A 34 7.90 -16.63 16.89
CA LYS A 34 7.59 -15.47 17.73
C LYS A 34 7.69 -14.19 16.91
N PHE A 35 6.78 -13.26 17.13
CA PHE A 35 6.89 -11.89 16.63
C PHE A 35 7.61 -11.01 17.69
N PRO A 36 8.86 -10.57 17.46
CA PRO A 36 9.60 -9.77 18.43
C PRO A 36 8.98 -8.38 18.63
N ALA A 37 9.03 -7.87 19.86
CA ALA A 37 8.52 -6.53 20.18
C ALA A 37 9.22 -5.42 19.37
N SER A 38 10.50 -5.59 19.06
CA SER A 38 11.24 -4.64 18.20
C SER A 38 10.64 -4.50 16.79
N MET A 39 10.06 -5.58 16.23
CA MET A 39 9.38 -5.50 14.94
C MET A 39 8.02 -4.78 15.04
N MET A 40 7.43 -4.73 16.25
CA MET A 40 6.23 -3.93 16.53
C MET A 40 6.53 -2.44 16.71
N GLU A 41 7.79 -2.02 16.75
CA GLU A 41 8.14 -0.58 16.76
C GLU A 41 8.31 -0.05 15.33
N GLU A 42 8.65 -0.92 14.37
CA GLU A 42 8.96 -0.56 12.97
C GLU A 42 7.85 -0.90 11.95
N TYR A 43 6.72 -1.46 12.39
CA TYR A 43 5.67 -1.95 11.49
C TYR A 43 4.95 -0.84 10.70
N LEU A 44 4.96 0.39 11.21
CA LEU A 44 4.32 1.51 10.52
C LEU A 44 5.21 2.02 9.37
N LYS A 45 4.64 2.06 8.17
CA LYS A 45 5.31 2.49 6.95
C LYS A 45 4.78 3.84 6.49
N ASN A 46 5.68 4.69 6.00
CA ASN A 46 5.40 6.07 5.58
C ASN A 46 5.04 6.20 4.09
N HIS A 47 5.01 5.09 3.35
CA HIS A 47 4.72 5.05 1.92
C HIS A 47 3.28 4.62 1.59
N ILE A 48 2.38 4.69 2.57
CA ILE A 48 0.95 4.40 2.39
C ILE A 48 0.20 5.68 2.06
N PHE A 49 -0.60 5.62 0.99
CA PHE A 49 -1.46 6.70 0.53
C PHE A 49 -2.91 6.26 0.60
N VAL A 50 -3.73 7.04 1.29
CA VAL A 50 -5.14 6.74 1.55
C VAL A 50 -6.02 7.75 0.80
N VAL A 51 -7.11 7.23 0.22
CA VAL A 51 -8.14 8.01 -0.44
C VAL A 51 -9.50 7.45 -0.07
N LYS A 52 -10.50 8.34 0.03
CA LYS A 52 -11.90 7.94 0.17
C LYS A 52 -12.58 8.02 -1.18
N ALA A 53 -12.95 6.86 -1.72
CA ALA A 53 -13.72 6.76 -2.96
C ALA A 53 -15.22 6.92 -2.71
N SER A 54 -15.97 7.20 -3.78
CA SER A 54 -17.43 7.35 -3.72
C SER A 54 -18.17 6.03 -3.49
N LYS A 55 -17.61 4.90 -3.97
CA LYS A 55 -18.19 3.56 -3.91
C LYS A 55 -17.12 2.54 -3.49
N PRO A 56 -17.49 1.33 -3.02
CA PRO A 56 -16.51 0.30 -2.65
C PRO A 56 -15.78 -0.33 -3.84
N ASP A 57 -16.41 -0.37 -5.02
CA ASP A 57 -15.99 -1.12 -6.21
C ASP A 57 -15.56 -0.25 -7.40
N SER A 58 -15.57 1.07 -7.26
CA SER A 58 -15.12 1.96 -8.32
C SER A 58 -13.61 1.89 -8.54
N ASN A 59 -13.22 2.01 -9.81
CA ASN A 59 -11.81 2.01 -10.23
C ASN A 59 -11.12 3.32 -9.85
N ILE A 60 -9.89 3.22 -9.36
CA ILE A 60 -9.05 4.36 -9.01
C ILE A 60 -7.85 4.42 -9.95
N SER A 61 -7.65 5.54 -10.63
CA SER A 61 -6.45 5.81 -11.41
C SER A 61 -5.38 6.44 -10.53
N VAL A 62 -4.24 5.76 -10.43
CA VAL A 62 -3.09 6.17 -9.64
C VAL A 62 -1.98 6.58 -10.59
N THR A 63 -1.43 7.78 -10.37
CA THR A 63 -0.22 8.25 -11.02
C THR A 63 0.75 8.68 -9.93
N VAL A 64 1.96 8.14 -9.97
CA VAL A 64 3.06 8.48 -9.05
C VAL A 64 4.24 8.93 -9.88
N THR A 65 4.83 10.07 -9.52
CA THR A 65 6.11 10.52 -10.07
C THR A 65 7.15 10.37 -8.98
N ASP A 66 8.22 9.63 -9.25
CA ASP A 66 9.31 9.47 -8.31
C ASP A 66 10.26 10.68 -8.29
N ALA A 67 11.23 10.67 -7.38
CA ALA A 67 12.21 11.76 -7.24
C ALA A 67 13.13 11.93 -8.46
N PHE A 68 13.22 10.93 -9.33
CA PHE A 68 14.00 10.96 -10.58
C PHE A 68 13.13 11.39 -11.78
N GLY A 69 11.86 11.73 -11.56
CA GLY A 69 10.93 12.17 -12.59
C GLY A 69 10.27 11.03 -13.37
N LYS A 70 10.48 9.77 -13.00
CA LYS A 70 9.82 8.63 -13.67
C LYS A 70 8.37 8.54 -13.21
N VAL A 71 7.48 8.36 -14.18
CA VAL A 71 6.03 8.33 -13.95
C VAL A 71 5.51 6.89 -14.04
N TYR A 72 4.86 6.45 -12.97
CA TYR A 72 4.17 5.18 -12.86
C TYR A 72 2.66 5.43 -12.91
N ARG A 73 1.94 4.58 -13.64
CA ARG A 73 0.48 4.65 -13.78
C ARG A 73 -0.13 3.28 -13.55
N GLU A 74 -1.15 3.22 -12.71
CA GLU A 74 -1.93 2.01 -12.45
C GLU A 74 -3.42 2.38 -12.40
N THR A 75 -4.29 1.52 -12.92
CA THR A 75 -5.72 1.56 -12.61
C THR A 75 -6.04 0.42 -11.66
N VAL A 76 -6.45 0.77 -10.44
CA VAL A 76 -6.76 -0.19 -9.38
C VAL A 76 -8.24 -0.54 -9.44
N ALA A 77 -8.52 -1.78 -9.86
CA ALA A 77 -9.85 -2.39 -9.66
C ALA A 77 -10.00 -2.77 -8.18
N ARG A 78 -11.17 -2.46 -7.59
CA ARG A 78 -11.41 -2.67 -6.16
C ARG A 78 -12.49 -3.72 -5.90
N PRO A 79 -12.32 -4.57 -4.86
CA PRO A 79 -11.14 -4.67 -4.00
C PRO A 79 -9.91 -5.18 -4.77
N LYS A 80 -8.72 -4.62 -4.46
CA LYS A 80 -7.48 -5.03 -5.14
C LYS A 80 -7.18 -6.47 -4.75
N ALA A 81 -6.94 -7.33 -5.74
CA ALA A 81 -6.52 -8.69 -5.50
C ALA A 81 -5.18 -8.69 -4.73
N PHE A 82 -5.14 -9.38 -3.60
CA PHE A 82 -3.94 -9.50 -2.78
C PHE A 82 -2.99 -10.56 -3.35
N SER A 83 -1.70 -10.24 -3.43
CA SER A 83 -0.65 -11.12 -3.96
C SER A 83 0.68 -10.81 -3.28
N THR A 84 1.55 -11.82 -3.15
CA THR A 84 2.93 -11.69 -2.66
C THR A 84 3.89 -11.12 -3.71
N ALA A 85 3.48 -11.06 -4.98
CA ALA A 85 4.31 -10.50 -6.05
C ALA A 85 4.31 -8.97 -5.99
N MET A 86 5.50 -8.36 -5.90
CA MET A 86 5.66 -6.94 -6.21
C MET A 86 5.39 -6.73 -7.70
N LYS A 87 4.49 -5.79 -8.01
CA LYS A 87 4.15 -5.37 -9.38
C LYS A 87 4.59 -3.94 -9.62
#